data_AF-A0A0Q7C2V7-F1
#
_entry.id   AF-A0A0Q7C2V7-F1
#
_cell.length_a   1.000
_cell.length_b   1.000
_cell.length_c   1.000
_cell.angle_alpha   90.00
_cell.angle_beta   90.00
_cell.angle_gamma   90.00
#
_symmetry.space_group_name_H-M   'P 1'
#
loop_
_entity.id
_entity.type
_entity.pdbx_description
1 polymer ?
#
loop_
_entity_poly.entity_id
_entity_poly.type
_entity_poly.pdbx_seq_one_letter_code
_entity_poly.pdbx_strand_id
1 'polypeptide(L)'
;MLISIEDLTFGEEGAVSVSGLMIGAIDDLLSNIEKQKINIDFARKVFDRKLPAAHFFQLLHDACWKEGGWPKDLRGSEIAPAAYIGLPVGTEIFDADEAYFVVLDLERAILFAKNKIENEFVALKMDVRDYVKIWEQARAEIVLEKSQSG
;
A
#
# COMPACT_ATOMS: atom_id res chain seq x y z
N MET A 1 19.30 13.51 -8.09
CA MET A 1 19.20 14.40 -9.28
C MET A 1 19.73 15.76 -8.87
N LEU A 2 20.74 16.27 -9.56
CA LEU A 2 21.30 17.60 -9.31
C LEU A 2 20.71 18.55 -10.36
N ILE A 3 20.06 19.62 -9.90
CA ILE A 3 19.57 20.71 -10.74
C ILE A 3 20.48 21.90 -10.48
N SER A 4 21.22 22.36 -11.49
CA SER A 4 22.03 23.57 -11.38
C SER A 4 21.34 24.73 -12.09
N ILE A 5 21.12 25.82 -11.36
CA ILE A 5 20.62 27.10 -11.88
C ILE A 5 21.65 28.15 -11.50
N GLU A 6 22.29 28.74 -12.51
CA GLU A 6 23.45 29.62 -12.33
C GLU A 6 24.54 28.94 -11.48
N ASP A 7 24.97 29.56 -10.39
CA ASP A 7 25.97 29.07 -9.44
C ASP A 7 25.38 28.25 -8.27
N LEU A 8 24.06 28.00 -8.28
CA LEU A 8 23.38 27.19 -7.27
C LEU A 8 23.10 25.78 -7.78
N THR A 9 23.59 24.78 -7.05
CA THR A 9 23.24 23.38 -7.27
C THR A 9 22.23 22.94 -6.21
N PHE A 10 21.04 22.53 -6.66
CA PHE A 10 19.97 21.96 -5.85
C PHE A 10 19.97 20.44 -5.98
N GLY A 11 19.93 19.76 -4.84
CA GLY A 11 20.00 18.30 -4.75
C GLY A 11 21.32 17.81 -4.15
N GLU A 12 21.31 16.58 -3.68
CA GLU A 12 22.47 15.92 -3.07
C GLU A 12 22.99 14.82 -4.01
N GLU A 13 24.30 14.58 -3.99
CA GLU A 13 24.90 13.44 -4.66
C GLU A 13 24.37 12.16 -3.97
N GLY A 14 23.55 11.38 -4.69
CA GLY A 14 22.78 10.27 -4.11
C GLY A 14 21.30 10.56 -3.81
N ALA A 15 20.81 11.78 -4.07
CA ALA A 15 19.39 12.10 -3.95
C ALA A 15 18.52 11.19 -4.84
N VAL A 16 17.65 10.41 -4.19
CA VAL A 16 16.78 9.38 -4.79
C VAL A 16 15.84 10.03 -5.80
N SER A 17 15.90 9.59 -7.05
CA SER A 17 14.94 10.00 -8.10
C SER A 17 13.52 9.59 -7.71
N VAL A 18 12.50 10.30 -8.17
CA VAL A 18 11.08 9.95 -7.97
C VAL A 18 10.80 8.47 -8.30
N SER A 19 11.35 7.96 -9.42
CA SER A 19 11.26 6.54 -9.79
C SER A 19 11.84 5.59 -8.75
N GLY A 20 12.91 5.99 -8.05
CA GLY A 20 13.53 5.21 -6.98
C GLY A 20 12.69 5.19 -5.69
N LEU A 21 12.02 6.30 -5.37
CA LEU A 21 11.04 6.35 -4.28
C LEU A 21 9.83 5.45 -4.59
N MET A 22 9.34 5.47 -5.82
CA MET A 22 8.24 4.59 -6.25
C MET A 22 8.62 3.12 -6.21
N ILE A 23 9.82 2.75 -6.69
CA ILE A 23 10.31 1.37 -6.58
C ILE A 23 10.39 0.93 -5.12
N GLY A 24 10.94 1.76 -4.23
CA GLY A 24 11.01 1.46 -2.80
C GLY A 24 9.63 1.27 -2.18
N ALA A 25 8.67 2.15 -2.50
CA ALA A 25 7.30 2.02 -2.01
C ALA A 25 6.60 0.75 -2.51
N ILE A 26 6.87 0.33 -3.76
CA ILE A 26 6.35 -0.94 -4.29
C ILE A 26 7.02 -2.13 -3.59
N ASP A 27 8.33 -2.10 -3.38
CA ASP A 27 9.08 -3.17 -2.68
C ASP A 27 8.58 -3.34 -1.23
N ASP A 28 8.31 -2.22 -0.53
CA ASP A 28 7.72 -2.23 0.80
C ASP A 28 6.30 -2.81 0.80
N LEU A 29 5.47 -2.43 -0.18
CA LEU A 29 4.11 -2.98 -0.35
C LEU A 29 4.16 -4.50 -0.56
N LEU A 30 5.01 -4.98 -1.47
CA LEU A 30 5.18 -6.41 -1.73
C LEU A 30 5.70 -7.16 -0.50
N SER A 31 6.69 -6.61 0.20
CA SER A 31 7.19 -7.17 1.46
C SER A 31 6.09 -7.27 2.53
N ASN A 32 5.23 -6.26 2.61
CA ASN A 32 4.13 -6.23 3.56
C ASN A 32 3.05 -7.27 3.24
N ILE A 33 2.76 -7.53 1.97
CA ILE A 33 1.87 -8.64 1.56
C ILE A 33 2.42 -9.99 2.04
N GLU A 34 3.73 -10.22 1.94
CA GLU A 34 4.33 -11.45 2.47
C GLU A 34 4.22 -11.55 4.00
N LYS A 35 4.39 -10.45 4.73
CA LYS A 35 4.16 -10.42 6.18
C LYS A 35 2.70 -10.73 6.53
N GLN A 36 1.74 -10.25 5.74
CA GLN A 36 0.32 -10.58 5.92
C GLN A 36 0.07 -12.07 5.74
N LYS A 37 0.68 -12.72 4.74
CA LYS A 37 0.55 -14.17 4.51
C LYS A 37 1.03 -14.99 5.71
N ILE A 38 2.12 -14.56 6.35
CA ILE A 38 2.63 -15.21 7.59
C ILE A 38 1.64 -15.03 8.76
N ASN A 39 0.89 -13.92 8.78
CA ASN A 39 -0.03 -13.54 9.85
C ASN A 39 -1.52 -13.67 9.44
N ILE A 40 -1.84 -14.61 8.55
CA ILE A 40 -3.16 -14.72 7.90
C ILE A 40 -4.31 -14.90 8.90
N ASP A 41 -4.07 -15.59 10.02
CA ASP A 41 -5.12 -15.89 11.00
C ASP A 41 -5.60 -14.62 11.72
N PHE A 42 -4.72 -13.64 11.92
CA PHE A 42 -5.12 -12.33 12.42
C PHE A 42 -6.07 -11.65 11.42
N ALA A 43 -5.70 -11.61 10.15
CA ALA A 43 -6.51 -10.98 9.11
C ALA A 43 -7.90 -11.66 8.99
N ARG A 44 -7.96 -12.99 8.97
CA ARG A 44 -9.23 -13.74 8.94
C ARG A 44 -10.12 -13.42 10.14
N LYS A 45 -9.55 -13.42 11.34
CA LYS A 45 -10.30 -13.14 12.58
C LYS A 45 -10.96 -11.76 12.57
N VAL A 46 -10.29 -10.77 12.00
CA VAL A 46 -10.76 -9.38 11.99
C VAL A 46 -11.66 -9.11 10.79
N PHE A 47 -11.20 -9.44 9.58
CA PHE A 47 -11.75 -8.94 8.32
C PHE A 47 -12.67 -9.93 7.58
N ASP A 48 -12.75 -11.20 7.98
CA ASP A 48 -13.71 -12.18 7.42
C ASP A 48 -15.12 -12.07 8.07
N ARG A 49 -15.31 -11.03 8.89
CA ARG A 49 -16.58 -10.75 9.57
C ARG A 49 -17.53 -10.00 8.63
N LYS A 50 -18.84 -10.26 8.75
CA LYS A 50 -19.88 -9.54 8.00
C LYS A 50 -20.13 -8.15 8.59
N LEU A 51 -19.24 -7.20 8.32
CA LEU A 51 -19.38 -5.79 8.66
C LEU A 51 -19.25 -4.91 7.40
N PRO A 52 -19.75 -3.66 7.42
CA PRO A 52 -19.65 -2.76 6.26
C PRO A 52 -18.20 -2.40 5.91
N ALA A 53 -17.92 -2.15 4.63
CA ALA A 53 -16.59 -1.75 4.15
C ALA A 53 -16.05 -0.50 4.90
N ALA A 54 -16.93 0.47 5.14
CA ALA A 54 -16.60 1.69 5.91
C ALA A 54 -16.05 1.39 7.30
N HIS A 55 -16.55 0.33 7.97
CA HIS A 55 -16.07 -0.06 9.30
C HIS A 55 -14.61 -0.54 9.23
N PHE A 56 -14.29 -1.43 8.29
CA PHE A 56 -12.94 -1.96 8.15
C PHE A 56 -11.95 -0.93 7.62
N PHE A 57 -12.39 -0.09 6.68
CA PHE A 57 -11.60 1.05 6.22
C PHE A 57 -11.24 1.97 7.39
N GLN A 58 -12.23 2.37 8.20
CA GLN A 58 -11.99 3.27 9.32
C GLN A 58 -11.08 2.62 10.40
N LEU A 59 -11.25 1.33 10.66
CA LEU A 59 -10.38 0.58 11.58
C LEU A 59 -8.92 0.64 11.14
N LEU A 60 -8.64 0.39 9.85
CA LEU A 60 -7.29 0.43 9.29
C LEU A 60 -6.73 1.85 9.28
N HIS A 61 -7.55 2.83 8.92
CA HIS A 61 -7.18 4.24 8.92
C HIS A 61 -6.82 4.76 10.30
N ASP A 62 -7.66 4.50 11.30
CA ASP A 62 -7.37 4.92 12.66
C ASP A 62 -6.10 4.24 13.18
N ALA A 63 -5.91 2.95 12.88
CA ALA A 63 -4.73 2.20 13.31
C ALA A 63 -3.43 2.70 12.63
N CYS A 64 -3.48 3.08 11.36
CA CYS A 64 -2.31 3.59 10.63
C CYS A 64 -1.97 5.03 10.99
N TRP A 65 -2.97 5.91 11.08
CA TRP A 65 -2.75 7.36 11.01
C TRP A 65 -3.15 8.14 12.25
N LYS A 66 -4.08 7.62 13.07
CA LYS A 66 -4.53 8.32 14.29
C LYS A 66 -3.88 7.77 15.55
N GLU A 67 -3.97 6.45 15.72
CA GLU A 67 -3.56 5.77 16.95
C GLU A 67 -2.15 5.17 16.85
N GLY A 68 -1.62 4.99 15.63
CA GLY A 68 -0.30 4.41 15.38
C GLY A 68 -0.17 2.95 15.82
N GLY A 69 -1.27 2.21 15.86
CA GLY A 69 -1.32 0.82 16.30
C GLY A 69 -2.74 0.24 16.36
N TRP A 70 -2.83 -1.07 16.59
CA TRP A 70 -4.13 -1.74 16.73
C TRP A 70 -4.90 -1.29 17.99
N PRO A 71 -6.25 -1.28 17.93
CA PRO A 71 -7.07 -1.04 19.11
C PRO A 71 -6.85 -2.13 20.17
N LYS A 72 -7.16 -1.83 21.43
CA LYS A 72 -6.77 -2.66 22.59
C LYS A 72 -7.18 -4.13 22.49
N ASP A 73 -8.33 -4.41 21.90
CA ASP A 73 -8.89 -5.75 21.66
C ASP A 73 -8.18 -6.53 20.55
N LEU A 74 -7.37 -5.85 19.73
CA LEU A 74 -6.55 -6.39 18.66
C LEU A 74 -5.03 -6.24 18.94
N ARG A 75 -4.64 -5.66 20.08
CA ARG A 75 -3.24 -5.54 20.51
C ARG A 75 -2.64 -6.93 20.76
N GLY A 76 -1.40 -7.13 20.31
CA GLY A 76 -0.69 -8.41 20.37
C GLY A 76 -0.56 -9.12 19.03
N SER A 77 -1.09 -8.53 17.95
CA SER A 77 -0.74 -8.93 16.58
C SER A 77 0.74 -8.62 16.30
N GLU A 78 1.46 -9.58 15.71
CA GLU A 78 2.85 -9.38 15.26
C GLU A 78 2.94 -8.51 14.01
N ILE A 79 1.84 -8.34 13.28
CA ILE A 79 1.79 -7.51 12.06
C ILE A 79 1.32 -6.09 12.36
N ALA A 80 2.11 -5.10 11.93
CA ALA A 80 1.79 -3.68 12.09
C ALA A 80 0.63 -3.26 11.15
N PRO A 81 -0.21 -2.28 11.54
CA PRO A 81 -1.28 -1.76 10.68
C PRO A 81 -0.80 -1.26 9.31
N ALA A 82 0.38 -0.63 9.26
CA ALA A 82 0.97 -0.12 8.01
C ALA A 82 1.22 -1.22 6.96
N ALA A 83 1.32 -2.49 7.38
CA ALA A 83 1.45 -3.61 6.45
C ALA A 83 0.20 -3.83 5.58
N TYR A 84 -0.93 -3.21 5.94
CA TYR A 84 -2.19 -3.31 5.20
C TYR A 84 -2.39 -2.15 4.22
N ILE A 85 -1.45 -1.21 4.09
CA ILE A 85 -1.52 -0.16 3.07
C ILE A 85 -1.52 -0.82 1.69
N GLY A 86 -2.55 -0.51 0.90
CA GLY A 86 -2.83 -1.13 -0.40
C GLY A 86 -2.54 -0.21 -1.60
N LEU A 87 -1.82 0.88 -1.40
CA LEU A 87 -1.30 1.72 -2.49
C LEU A 87 0.09 2.23 -2.09
N PRO A 88 1.08 2.23 -3.00
CA PRO A 88 2.33 2.94 -2.77
C PRO A 88 2.06 4.45 -2.67
N VAL A 89 2.92 5.17 -1.94
CA VAL A 89 2.80 6.63 -1.73
C VAL A 89 2.76 7.38 -3.07
N GLY A 90 1.86 8.36 -3.24
CA GLY A 90 1.79 9.21 -4.44
C GLY A 90 0.51 9.07 -5.30
N THR A 91 -0.65 8.88 -4.69
CA THR A 91 -1.89 8.41 -5.34
C THR A 91 -2.74 9.52 -6.00
N GLU A 92 -2.13 10.41 -6.77
CA GLU A 92 -2.89 11.32 -7.67
C GLU A 92 -3.39 10.58 -8.92
N ILE A 93 -2.81 9.42 -9.25
CA ILE A 93 -3.16 8.59 -10.40
C ILE A 93 -4.30 7.58 -10.14
N PHE A 94 -4.74 7.44 -8.88
CA PHE A 94 -5.82 6.51 -8.52
C PHE A 94 -7.09 7.26 -8.18
N ASP A 95 -8.24 6.70 -8.56
CA ASP A 95 -9.57 7.19 -8.17
C ASP A 95 -9.89 6.96 -6.66
N ALA A 96 -8.88 6.60 -5.86
CA ALA A 96 -8.95 6.40 -4.42
C ALA A 96 -7.86 7.21 -3.71
N ASP A 97 -8.21 7.96 -2.66
CA ASP A 97 -7.23 8.72 -1.87
C ASP A 97 -6.36 7.76 -1.07
N GLU A 98 -6.97 6.65 -0.70
CA GLU A 98 -6.42 5.68 0.21
C GLU A 98 -7.08 4.33 -0.04
N ALA A 99 -6.28 3.28 -0.01
CA ALA A 99 -6.76 1.92 -0.02
C ALA A 99 -5.92 1.04 0.89
N TYR A 100 -6.55 -0.02 1.39
CA TYR A 100 -5.94 -1.02 2.23
C TYR A 100 -6.16 -2.41 1.64
N PHE A 101 -5.06 -3.14 1.46
CA PHE A 101 -5.08 -4.48 0.92
C PHE A 101 -4.92 -5.49 2.06
N VAL A 102 -5.92 -6.37 2.19
CA VAL A 102 -6.01 -7.37 3.26
C VAL A 102 -6.00 -8.76 2.65
N VAL A 103 -4.94 -9.52 2.89
CA VAL A 103 -4.83 -10.94 2.52
C VAL A 103 -5.62 -11.80 3.51
N LEU A 104 -6.59 -12.56 3.02
CA LEU A 104 -7.40 -13.48 3.82
C LEU A 104 -6.95 -14.93 3.69
N ASP A 105 -6.36 -15.31 2.56
CA ASP A 105 -5.63 -16.56 2.39
C ASP A 105 -4.61 -16.48 1.23
N LEU A 106 -4.05 -17.62 0.81
CA LEU A 106 -3.01 -17.66 -0.24
C LEU A 106 -3.49 -17.12 -1.60
N GLU A 107 -4.79 -17.07 -1.85
CA GLU A 107 -5.37 -16.66 -3.13
C GLU A 107 -6.36 -15.51 -2.97
N ARG A 108 -7.03 -15.36 -1.82
CA ARG A 108 -8.09 -14.36 -1.62
C ARG A 108 -7.61 -13.17 -0.80
N ALA A 109 -7.95 -11.98 -1.28
CA ALA A 109 -7.80 -10.72 -0.56
C ALA A 109 -9.05 -9.83 -0.70
N ILE A 110 -9.09 -8.79 0.14
CA ILE A 110 -10.03 -7.69 0.04
C ILE A 110 -9.25 -6.38 -0.05
N LEU A 111 -9.59 -5.55 -1.02
CA LEU A 111 -9.14 -4.16 -1.09
C LEU A 111 -10.25 -3.26 -0.57
N PHE A 112 -10.00 -2.62 0.57
CA PHE A 112 -10.87 -1.58 1.11
C PHE A 112 -10.40 -0.23 0.60
N ALA A 113 -11.27 0.52 -0.08
CA ALA A 113 -10.91 1.82 -0.63
C ALA A 113 -12.01 2.84 -0.38
N LYS A 114 -11.63 4.11 -0.35
CA LYS A 114 -12.56 5.24 -0.41
C LYS A 114 -12.53 5.82 -1.83
N ASN A 115 -13.62 5.64 -2.58
CA ASN A 115 -13.76 6.20 -3.92
C ASN A 115 -13.81 7.74 -3.81
N LYS A 116 -12.93 8.44 -4.53
CA LYS A 116 -12.87 9.91 -4.52
C LYS A 116 -14.10 10.56 -5.16
N ILE A 117 -14.63 9.96 -6.23
CA ILE A 117 -15.68 10.52 -7.06
C ILE A 117 -17.03 10.40 -6.36
N GLU A 118 -17.33 9.21 -5.85
CA GLU A 118 -18.62 8.90 -5.24
C GLU A 118 -18.63 9.15 -3.72
N ASN A 119 -17.45 9.35 -3.12
CA ASN A 119 -17.25 9.46 -1.68
C ASN A 119 -17.82 8.25 -0.91
N GLU A 120 -17.77 7.07 -1.53
CA GLU A 120 -18.24 5.80 -0.98
C GLU A 120 -17.07 4.90 -0.55
N PHE A 121 -17.32 4.09 0.47
CA PHE A 121 -16.38 3.06 0.91
C PHE A 121 -16.71 1.74 0.20
N VAL A 122 -15.75 1.21 -0.53
CA VAL A 122 -15.89 -0.03 -1.30
C VAL A 122 -14.99 -1.12 -0.72
N ALA A 123 -15.45 -2.36 -0.86
CA ALA A 123 -14.67 -3.56 -0.57
C ALA A 123 -14.66 -4.44 -1.82
N LEU A 124 -13.50 -4.52 -2.47
CA LEU A 124 -13.31 -5.30 -3.69
C LEU A 124 -12.67 -6.64 -3.33
N LYS A 125 -13.30 -7.74 -3.75
CA LYS A 125 -12.68 -9.07 -3.64
C LYS A 125 -11.63 -9.19 -4.73
N MET A 126 -10.43 -9.60 -4.36
CA MET A 126 -9.29 -9.69 -5.26
C MET A 126 -8.58 -11.02 -5.13
N ASP A 127 -7.92 -11.44 -6.21
CA ASP A 127 -6.93 -12.48 -6.17
C ASP A 127 -5.57 -11.89 -5.75
N VAL A 128 -4.90 -12.54 -4.80
CA VAL A 128 -3.61 -12.09 -4.26
C VAL A 128 -2.53 -12.09 -5.32
N ARG A 129 -2.49 -13.10 -6.20
CA ARG A 129 -1.48 -13.25 -7.25
C ARG A 129 -1.67 -12.20 -8.31
N ASP A 130 -2.91 -11.92 -8.72
CA ASP A 130 -3.21 -10.87 -9.69
C ASP A 130 -2.77 -9.51 -9.17
N TYR A 131 -3.08 -9.21 -7.90
CA TYR A 131 -2.69 -7.95 -7.27
C TYR A 131 -1.16 -7.80 -7.15
N VAL A 132 -0.45 -8.85 -6.71
CA VAL A 132 1.02 -8.85 -6.65
C VAL A 132 1.63 -8.66 -8.05
N LYS A 133 1.10 -9.37 -9.05
CA LYS A 133 1.59 -9.29 -10.43
C LYS A 133 1.48 -7.88 -11.01
N ILE A 134 0.40 -7.15 -10.72
CA ILE A 134 0.23 -5.75 -11.14
C ILE A 134 1.41 -4.90 -10.64
N TRP A 135 1.77 -5.03 -9.36
CA TRP A 135 2.85 -4.25 -8.78
C TRP A 135 4.23 -4.68 -9.25
N GLU A 136 4.46 -5.98 -9.45
CA GLU A 136 5.69 -6.49 -10.05
C GLU A 136 5.88 -5.96 -11.48
N GLN A 137 4.81 -5.89 -12.27
CA GLN A 137 4.81 -5.32 -13.61
C GLN A 137 5.10 -3.82 -13.59
N ALA A 138 4.38 -3.06 -12.77
CA ALA A 138 4.59 -1.62 -12.62
C ALA A 138 6.04 -1.31 -12.20
N ARG A 139 6.59 -2.09 -11.27
CA ARG A 139 8.00 -1.98 -10.85
C ARG A 139 8.95 -2.23 -12.02
N ALA A 140 8.73 -3.28 -12.81
CA ALA A 140 9.59 -3.62 -13.95
C ALA A 140 9.57 -2.53 -15.02
N GLU A 141 8.41 -1.96 -15.31
CA GLU A 141 8.25 -0.84 -16.26
C GLU A 141 9.06 0.38 -15.83
N ILE A 142 8.95 0.80 -14.56
CA ILE A 142 9.71 1.94 -14.01
C ILE A 142 11.23 1.70 -14.13
N VAL A 143 11.69 0.47 -13.90
CA VAL A 143 13.11 0.11 -14.03
C VAL A 143 13.56 0.19 -15.50
N LEU A 144 12.77 -0.30 -16.44
CA LEU A 144 13.09 -0.27 -17.88
C LEU A 144 13.15 1.17 -18.41
N GLU A 145 12.21 2.03 -18.04
CA GLU A 145 12.21 3.45 -18.42
C GLU A 145 13.47 4.17 -17.94
N LYS A 146 13.92 3.86 -16.71
CA LYS A 146 15.17 4.41 -16.16
C LYS A 146 16.40 3.97 -16.97
N SER A 147 16.42 2.74 -17.48
CA SER A 147 17.51 2.23 -18.31
C SER A 147 17.56 2.82 -19.73
N GLN A 148 16.45 3.38 -20.23
CA GLN A 148 16.38 4.03 -21.54
C GLN A 148 16.63 5.54 -21.48
N SER A 149 16.50 6.13 -20.29
CA SER A 149 16.60 7.58 -20.05
C SER A 149 17.96 8.05 -19.52
N GLY A 150 18.91 7.13 -19.31
CA GLY A 150 20.27 7.40 -18.82
C GLY A 150 21.33 6.94 -19.81
#